data_AF-A0A7C2TU24-F1
#
_entry.id   AF-A0A7C2TU24-F1
#
_cell.length_a   1.000
_cell.length_b   1.000
_cell.length_c   1.000
_cell.angle_alpha   90.00
_cell.angle_beta   90.00
_cell.angle_gamma   90.00
#
_symmetry.space_group_name_H-M   'P 1'
#
loop_
_entity.id
_entity.type
_entity.pdbx_description
1 polymer ?
#
loop_
_entity_poly.entity_id
_entity_poly.type
_entity_poly.pdbx_seq_one_letter_code
_entity_poly.pdbx_strand_id
1 'polypeptide(L)'
;AGYVPQAKSGVREHWRRWRLYLCVDSLVGILGNALTTLLTCLLAFALLYPQGLVPEGWELVVHQMRFFEVSWGSAGKVLFALVAAAFLSDTWLTTLDATSRVHTDFALTYFPRARRYHPRTWYYGIATGLTAITIVTMHFASPATLILLTAVLGFLGTVVFTGALLLLNYRWLPASLPEPVRPGRAGAVLLGFAWLMYLILAGIYVWLHKFR
;
A
#
# COMPACT_ATOMS: atom_id res chain seq x y z
N ALA A 1 10.15 21.64 -11.15
CA ALA A 1 10.37 20.97 -12.44
C ALA A 1 11.14 19.69 -12.14
N GLY A 2 10.68 18.53 -12.61
CA GLY A 2 11.31 17.24 -12.32
C GLY A 2 12.68 17.10 -12.99
N TYR A 3 13.59 16.34 -12.38
CA TYR A 3 14.92 16.09 -12.91
C TYR A 3 14.87 14.94 -13.92
N VAL A 4 15.08 15.23 -15.20
CA VAL A 4 15.19 14.20 -16.25
C VAL A 4 16.65 13.72 -16.31
N PRO A 5 16.91 12.39 -16.30
CA PRO A 5 18.26 11.86 -16.42
C PRO A 5 18.92 12.34 -17.72
N GLN A 6 20.02 13.09 -17.59
CA GLN A 6 20.79 13.55 -18.74
C GLN A 6 21.66 12.43 -19.29
N ALA A 7 21.82 12.35 -20.61
CA ALA A 7 22.68 11.37 -21.27
C ALA A 7 24.18 11.69 -21.07
N LYS A 8 24.67 11.54 -19.84
CA LYS A 8 26.10 11.66 -19.49
C LYS A 8 26.80 10.30 -19.56
N SER A 9 28.12 10.31 -19.61
CA SER A 9 28.92 9.08 -19.48
C SER A 9 28.58 8.37 -18.15
N GLY A 10 28.46 7.04 -18.19
CA GLY A 10 28.18 6.23 -17.00
C GLY A 10 26.71 6.05 -16.60
N VAL A 11 25.73 6.70 -17.25
CA VAL A 11 24.29 6.56 -16.92
C VAL A 11 23.83 5.10 -16.87
N ARG A 12 24.30 4.27 -17.81
CA ARG A 12 23.97 2.84 -17.86
C ARG A 12 24.40 2.08 -16.61
N GLU A 13 25.60 2.36 -16.09
CA GLU A 13 26.13 1.68 -14.93
C GLU A 13 25.39 2.09 -13.65
N HIS A 14 25.20 3.40 -13.46
CA HIS A 14 24.42 3.95 -12.34
C HIS A 14 22.99 3.41 -12.34
N TRP A 15 22.35 3.36 -13.53
CA TRP A 15 21.02 2.77 -13.69
C TRP A 15 20.98 1.29 -13.31
N ARG A 16 21.96 0.49 -13.76
CA ARG A 16 22.02 -0.93 -13.42
C ARG A 16 22.19 -1.14 -11.92
N ARG A 17 23.05 -0.36 -11.27
CA ARG A 17 23.31 -0.42 -9.83
C ARG A 17 22.07 -0.02 -9.02
N TRP A 18 21.44 1.09 -9.40
CA TRP A 18 20.19 1.55 -8.79
C TRP A 18 19.05 0.55 -8.96
N ARG A 19 18.90 -0.03 -10.16
CA ARG A 19 17.89 -1.05 -10.42
C ARG A 19 18.13 -2.31 -9.59
N LEU A 20 19.37 -2.77 -9.47
CA LEU A 20 19.71 -3.90 -8.60
C LEU A 20 19.36 -3.60 -7.14
N TYR A 21 19.74 -2.44 -6.64
CA TYR A 21 19.40 -2.00 -5.29
C TYR A 21 17.89 -2.02 -5.05
N LEU A 22 17.10 -1.38 -5.94
CA LEU A 22 15.64 -1.39 -5.85
C LEU A 22 15.03 -2.78 -5.92
N CYS A 23 15.55 -3.66 -6.79
CA CYS A 23 15.06 -5.02 -6.89
C CYS A 23 15.31 -5.80 -5.60
N VAL A 24 16.49 -5.67 -4.99
CA VAL A 24 16.82 -6.33 -3.73
C VAL A 24 15.95 -5.78 -2.60
N ASP A 25 15.86 -4.46 -2.48
CA ASP A 25 15.04 -3.79 -1.46
C ASP A 25 13.57 -4.20 -1.55
N SER A 26 13.00 -4.17 -2.76
CA SER A 26 11.62 -4.61 -3.01
C SER A 26 11.44 -6.10 -2.74
N LEU A 27 12.41 -6.94 -3.09
CA LEU A 27 12.34 -8.38 -2.84
C LEU A 27 12.36 -8.71 -1.35
N VAL A 28 13.23 -8.03 -0.58
CA VAL A 28 13.26 -8.16 0.88
C VAL A 28 11.92 -7.73 1.48
N GLY A 29 11.36 -6.62 1.03
CA GLY A 29 10.04 -6.15 1.46
C GLY A 29 8.92 -7.16 1.15
N ILE A 30 8.87 -7.67 -0.08
CA ILE A 30 7.85 -8.64 -0.52
C ILE A 30 7.97 -9.96 0.25
N LEU A 31 9.17 -10.53 0.34
CA LEU A 31 9.39 -11.80 1.03
C LEU A 31 9.18 -11.68 2.53
N GLY A 32 9.63 -10.57 3.15
CA GLY A 32 9.40 -10.30 4.56
C GLY A 32 7.91 -10.16 4.88
N ASN A 33 7.17 -9.41 4.05
CA ASN A 33 5.73 -9.26 4.23
C ASN A 33 4.96 -10.57 3.98
N ALA A 34 5.35 -11.34 2.96
CA ALA A 34 4.74 -12.64 2.67
C ALA A 34 4.98 -13.63 3.82
N LEU A 35 6.20 -13.71 4.34
CA LEU A 35 6.56 -14.59 5.45
C LEU A 35 5.77 -14.21 6.72
N THR A 36 5.76 -12.93 7.09
CA THR A 36 5.03 -12.46 8.27
C THR A 36 3.52 -12.69 8.13
N THR A 37 2.94 -12.40 6.96
CA THR A 37 1.52 -12.69 6.68
C THR A 37 1.23 -14.19 6.81
N LEU A 38 2.06 -15.06 6.25
CA LEU A 38 1.91 -16.51 6.38
C LEU A 38 2.00 -16.98 7.83
N LEU A 39 2.94 -16.43 8.61
CA LEU A 39 3.06 -16.73 10.04
C LEU A 39 1.82 -16.26 10.82
N THR A 40 1.26 -15.09 10.51
CA THR A 40 0.03 -14.60 11.13
C THR A 40 -1.18 -15.46 10.75
N CYS A 41 -1.28 -15.89 9.49
CA CYS A 41 -2.30 -16.83 9.04
C CYS A 41 -2.17 -18.18 9.75
N LEU A 42 -0.94 -18.70 9.88
CA LEU A 42 -0.67 -19.96 10.58
C LEU A 42 -0.99 -19.86 12.07
N LEU A 43 -0.67 -18.73 12.70
CA LEU A 43 -1.06 -18.45 14.08
C LEU A 43 -2.59 -18.44 14.20
N ALA A 44 -3.30 -17.67 13.36
CA ALA A 44 -4.76 -17.66 13.36
C ALA A 44 -5.34 -19.07 13.19
N PHE A 45 -4.82 -19.85 12.25
CA PHE A 45 -5.23 -21.23 12.03
C PHE A 45 -5.00 -22.11 13.26
N ALA A 46 -3.79 -22.10 13.84
CA ALA A 46 -3.45 -22.91 15.01
C ALA A 46 -4.31 -22.56 16.24
N LEU A 47 -4.76 -21.31 16.36
CA LEU A 47 -5.58 -20.86 17.48
C LEU A 47 -7.07 -21.19 17.30
N LEU A 48 -7.60 -21.04 16.09
CA LEU A 48 -9.04 -21.10 15.82
C LEU A 48 -9.48 -22.49 15.40
N TYR A 49 -8.64 -23.22 14.67
CA TYR A 49 -8.97 -24.55 14.16
C TYR A 49 -9.30 -25.55 15.27
N PRO A 50 -8.56 -25.65 16.39
CA PRO A 50 -8.91 -26.55 17.49
C PRO A 50 -10.23 -26.20 18.19
N GLN A 51 -10.66 -24.93 18.12
CA GLN A 51 -11.88 -24.44 18.76
C GLN A 51 -13.11 -24.58 17.86
N GLY A 52 -12.93 -24.99 16.60
CA GLY A 52 -14.02 -25.04 15.61
C GLY A 52 -14.62 -23.68 15.28
N LEU A 53 -13.95 -22.59 15.64
CA LEU A 53 -14.43 -21.22 15.43
C LEU A 53 -14.01 -20.76 14.03
N VAL A 54 -14.96 -20.21 13.29
CA VAL A 54 -14.72 -19.44 12.06
C VAL A 54 -15.18 -18.00 12.36
N PRO A 55 -14.32 -17.16 12.98
CA PRO A 55 -14.72 -15.83 13.41
C PRO A 55 -15.02 -14.94 12.21
N GLU A 56 -16.07 -14.14 12.29
CA GLU A 56 -16.40 -13.17 11.25
C GLU A 56 -15.89 -11.76 11.61
N GLY A 57 -15.14 -11.15 10.68
CA GLY A 57 -14.69 -9.77 10.80
C GLY A 57 -13.76 -9.48 11.99
N TRP A 58 -14.21 -8.64 12.92
CA TRP A 58 -13.40 -8.12 14.03
C TRP A 58 -13.21 -9.12 15.18
N GLU A 59 -14.06 -10.15 15.26
CA GLU A 59 -14.01 -11.18 16.29
C GLU A 59 -12.67 -11.95 16.26
N LEU A 60 -12.05 -12.05 15.08
CA LEU A 60 -10.76 -12.68 14.88
C LEU A 60 -9.68 -12.13 15.83
N VAL A 61 -9.59 -10.80 15.94
CA VAL A 61 -8.58 -10.12 16.78
C VAL A 61 -8.87 -10.33 18.26
N VAL A 62 -10.15 -10.35 18.64
CA VAL A 62 -10.58 -10.58 20.04
C VAL A 62 -10.27 -12.01 20.48
N HIS A 63 -10.51 -13.00 19.62
CA HIS A 63 -10.19 -14.39 19.90
C HIS A 63 -8.67 -14.62 19.99
N GLN A 64 -7.88 -13.96 19.15
CA GLN A 64 -6.42 -13.99 19.23
C GLN A 64 -5.89 -13.36 20.54
N MET A 65 -6.44 -12.21 20.96
CA MET A 65 -6.08 -11.55 22.22
C MET A 65 -6.38 -12.42 23.44
N ARG A 66 -7.55 -13.09 23.48
CA ARG A 66 -7.94 -13.99 24.58
C ARG A 66 -7.02 -15.20 24.70
N PHE A 67 -6.46 -15.70 23.60
CA PHE A 67 -5.51 -16.81 23.67
C PHE A 67 -4.20 -16.43 24.36
N PHE A 68 -3.61 -15.28 24.00
CA PHE A 68 -2.41 -14.78 24.69
C PHE A 68 -2.65 -14.49 26.17
N GLU A 69 -3.87 -14.07 26.52
CA GLU A 69 -4.31 -13.92 27.91
C GLU A 69 -4.33 -15.26 28.66
N VAL A 70 -4.77 -16.35 28.03
CA VAL A 70 -4.78 -17.68 28.64
C VAL A 70 -3.38 -18.27 28.79
N SER A 71 -2.49 -18.08 27.81
CA SER A 71 -1.12 -18.63 27.87
C SER A 71 -0.17 -17.83 28.74
N TRP A 72 -0.21 -16.49 28.69
CA TRP A 72 0.78 -15.58 29.30
C TRP A 72 0.18 -14.61 30.32
N GLY A 73 -1.11 -14.76 30.66
CA GLY A 73 -1.82 -13.89 31.59
C GLY A 73 -2.07 -12.49 31.06
N SER A 74 -2.36 -11.54 31.95
CA SER A 74 -2.66 -10.14 31.61
C SER A 74 -1.51 -9.43 30.89
N ALA A 75 -0.26 -9.82 31.16
CA ALA A 75 0.92 -9.28 30.50
C ALA A 75 0.94 -9.61 28.99
N GLY A 76 0.57 -10.84 28.61
CA GLY A 76 0.49 -11.26 27.21
C GLY A 76 -0.54 -10.47 26.41
N LYS A 77 -1.68 -10.16 27.04
CA LYS A 77 -2.75 -9.34 26.44
C LYS A 77 -2.30 -7.90 26.17
N VAL A 78 -1.65 -7.27 27.14
CA VAL A 78 -1.14 -5.89 26.99
C VAL A 78 -0.06 -5.84 25.92
N LEU A 79 0.87 -6.80 25.91
CA LEU A 79 1.91 -6.88 24.88
C LEU A 79 1.31 -7.03 23.49
N PHE A 80 0.35 -7.94 23.31
CA PHE A 80 -0.32 -8.12 22.02
C PHE A 80 -1.05 -6.86 21.57
N ALA A 81 -1.76 -6.18 22.48
CA ALA A 81 -2.47 -4.93 22.16
C ALA A 81 -1.50 -3.81 21.72
N LEU A 82 -0.35 -3.67 22.40
CA LEU A 82 0.68 -2.71 22.02
C LEU A 82 1.28 -3.02 20.65
N VAL A 83 1.57 -4.30 20.38
CA VAL A 83 2.07 -4.74 19.08
C VAL A 83 1.04 -4.47 17.99
N ALA A 84 -0.23 -4.87 18.17
CA ALA A 84 -1.30 -4.62 17.22
C ALA A 84 -1.50 -3.12 16.95
N ALA A 85 -1.45 -2.28 17.99
CA ALA A 85 -1.51 -0.83 17.85
C ALA A 85 -0.32 -0.26 17.06
N ALA A 86 0.90 -0.75 17.32
CA ALA A 86 2.10 -0.35 16.59
C ALA A 86 2.02 -0.73 15.10
N PHE A 87 1.57 -1.96 14.78
CA PHE A 87 1.38 -2.43 13.41
C PHE A 87 0.34 -1.58 12.63
N LEU A 88 -0.80 -1.27 13.26
CA LEU A 88 -1.81 -0.39 12.67
C LEU A 88 -1.30 1.04 12.48
N SER A 89 -0.55 1.56 13.46
CA SER A 89 0.02 2.91 13.41
C SER A 89 1.08 3.04 12.31
N ASP A 90 1.93 2.04 12.13
CA ASP A 90 2.96 2.02 11.08
C ASP A 90 2.35 2.11 9.67
N THR A 91 1.32 1.29 9.41
CA THR A 91 0.60 1.31 8.13
C THR A 91 -0.06 2.67 7.88
N TRP A 92 -0.68 3.24 8.91
CA TRP A 92 -1.33 4.54 8.83
C TRP A 92 -0.32 5.67 8.60
N LEU A 93 0.80 5.70 9.33
CA LEU A 93 1.86 6.70 9.17
C LEU A 93 2.49 6.66 7.77
N THR A 94 2.75 5.47 7.24
CA THR A 94 3.30 5.28 5.90
C THR A 94 2.34 5.80 4.83
N THR A 95 1.04 5.52 4.98
CA THR A 95 0.00 6.00 4.06
C THR A 95 -0.17 7.51 4.16
N LEU A 96 -0.14 8.07 5.37
CA LEU A 96 -0.23 9.50 5.63
C LEU A 96 0.92 10.25 4.95
N ASP A 97 2.15 9.78 5.12
CA ASP A 97 3.34 10.39 4.52
C ASP A 97 3.28 10.33 2.99
N ALA A 98 3.01 9.15 2.42
CA ALA A 98 2.91 8.97 0.97
C ALA A 98 1.83 9.87 0.35
N THR A 99 0.63 9.89 0.95
CA THR A 99 -0.49 10.69 0.47
C THR A 99 -0.17 12.18 0.56
N SER A 100 0.40 12.63 1.68
CA SER A 100 0.73 14.04 1.88
C SER A 100 1.79 14.53 0.89
N ARG A 101 2.80 13.71 0.56
CA ARG A 101 3.82 14.04 -0.45
C ARG A 101 3.22 14.10 -1.85
N VAL A 102 2.48 13.08 -2.28
CA VAL A 102 1.87 13.03 -3.61
C VAL A 102 0.94 14.22 -3.85
N HIS A 103 0.11 14.57 -2.86
CA HIS A 103 -0.80 15.70 -2.97
C HIS A 103 -0.07 17.05 -2.90
N THR A 104 1.02 17.16 -2.14
CA THR A 104 1.88 18.34 -2.15
C THR A 104 2.50 18.55 -3.52
N ASP A 105 3.07 17.50 -4.12
CA ASP A 105 3.66 17.56 -5.46
C ASP A 105 2.61 17.89 -6.53
N PHE A 106 1.42 17.32 -6.42
CA PHE A 106 0.29 17.66 -7.28
C PHE A 106 -0.07 19.14 -7.16
N ALA A 107 -0.23 19.64 -5.92
CA ALA A 107 -0.60 21.02 -5.67
C ALA A 107 0.42 22.00 -6.27
N LEU A 108 1.71 21.76 -6.03
CA LEU A 108 2.80 22.62 -6.50
C LEU A 108 3.03 22.52 -8.01
N THR A 109 2.75 21.37 -8.62
CA THR A 109 2.92 21.16 -10.06
C THR A 109 1.81 21.85 -10.86
N TYR A 110 0.55 21.60 -10.50
CA TYR A 110 -0.60 22.04 -11.28
C TYR A 110 -1.12 23.43 -10.92
N PHE A 111 -0.91 23.91 -9.70
CA PHE A 111 -1.41 25.22 -9.27
C PHE A 111 -0.24 26.19 -9.04
N PRO A 112 0.04 27.12 -9.97
CA PRO A 112 1.10 28.11 -9.80
C PRO A 112 0.92 28.96 -8.53
N ARG A 113 -0.33 29.21 -8.12
CA ARG A 113 -0.65 29.94 -6.87
C ARG A 113 -0.23 29.18 -5.61
N ALA A 114 -0.20 27.85 -5.65
CA ALA A 114 0.20 27.02 -4.51
C ALA A 114 1.70 27.17 -4.18
N ARG A 115 2.52 27.57 -5.17
CA ARG A 115 3.97 27.81 -5.02
C ARG A 115 4.31 29.05 -4.18
N ARG A 116 3.30 29.84 -3.80
CA ARG A 116 3.45 30.95 -2.85
C ARG A 116 3.76 30.46 -1.43
N TYR A 117 3.35 29.24 -1.10
CA TYR A 117 3.61 28.63 0.20
C TYR A 117 4.74 27.60 0.11
N HIS A 118 5.48 27.43 1.20
CA HIS A 118 6.54 26.45 1.29
C HIS A 118 5.96 25.03 1.18
N PRO A 119 6.64 24.06 0.50
CA PRO A 119 6.13 22.69 0.36
C PRO A 119 5.76 22.02 1.69
N ARG A 120 6.50 22.33 2.76
CA ARG A 120 6.19 21.83 4.12
C ARG A 120 4.81 22.26 4.62
N THR A 121 4.33 23.45 4.25
CA THR A 121 3.01 23.93 4.65
C THR A 121 1.91 23.09 4.03
N TRP A 122 2.05 22.73 2.76
CA TRP A 122 1.13 21.80 2.09
C TRP A 122 1.20 20.41 2.71
N TYR A 123 2.42 19.88 2.93
CA TYR A 123 2.61 18.58 3.55
C TYR A 123 1.91 18.48 4.91
N TYR A 124 2.22 19.40 5.83
CA TYR A 124 1.61 19.38 7.16
C TYR A 124 0.12 19.69 7.12
N GLY A 125 -0.34 20.59 6.24
CA GLY A 125 -1.76 20.88 6.07
C GLY A 125 -2.56 19.66 5.62
N ILE A 126 -2.05 18.92 4.64
CA ILE A 126 -2.67 17.67 4.16
C ILE A 126 -2.60 16.59 5.26
N ALA A 127 -1.44 16.42 5.90
CA ALA A 127 -1.27 15.45 6.97
C ALA A 127 -2.26 15.70 8.13
N THR A 128 -2.31 16.93 8.64
CA THR A 128 -3.26 17.32 9.70
C THR A 128 -4.71 17.15 9.26
N GLY A 129 -5.05 17.52 8.01
CA GLY A 129 -6.39 17.32 7.46
C GLY A 129 -6.80 15.85 7.43
N LEU A 130 -5.92 14.97 6.94
CA LEU A 130 -6.16 13.52 6.92
C LEU A 130 -6.25 12.92 8.32
N THR A 131 -5.44 13.39 9.27
CA THR A 131 -5.55 12.98 10.68
C THR A 131 -6.88 13.41 11.28
N ALA A 132 -7.32 14.64 11.06
CA ALA A 132 -8.61 15.11 11.54
C ALA A 132 -9.77 14.29 10.94
N ILE A 133 -9.74 14.01 9.63
CA ILE A 133 -10.72 13.14 8.98
C ILE A 133 -10.72 11.76 9.63
N THR A 134 -9.55 11.17 9.87
CA THR A 134 -9.44 9.83 10.49
C THR A 134 -10.06 9.81 11.90
N ILE A 135 -9.76 10.82 12.72
CA ILE A 135 -10.33 10.94 14.07
C ILE A 135 -11.85 11.02 13.98
N VAL A 136 -12.39 11.83 13.07
CA VAL A 136 -13.84 11.97 12.88
C VAL A 136 -14.45 10.66 12.40
N THR A 137 -13.94 10.06 11.32
CA THR A 137 -14.55 8.87 10.69
C THR A 137 -14.50 7.61 11.56
N MET A 138 -13.49 7.46 12.41
CA MET A 138 -13.40 6.34 13.36
C MET A 138 -14.60 6.27 14.32
N HIS A 139 -15.29 7.38 14.59
CA HIS A 139 -16.46 7.41 15.46
C HIS A 139 -17.77 7.07 14.73
N PHE A 140 -17.80 7.12 13.39
CA PHE A 140 -19.04 7.03 12.61
C PHE A 140 -19.24 5.71 11.87
N ALA A 141 -18.23 4.85 11.75
CA ALA A 141 -18.32 3.62 10.99
C ALA A 141 -17.75 2.42 11.74
N SER A 142 -18.35 1.25 11.54
CA SER A 142 -17.84 0.01 12.11
C SER A 142 -16.47 -0.32 11.47
N PRO A 143 -15.47 -0.78 12.25
CA PRO A 143 -14.15 -1.10 11.74
C PRO A 143 -14.18 -2.13 10.59
N ALA A 144 -15.08 -3.10 10.68
CA ALA A 144 -15.24 -4.14 9.66
C ALA A 144 -15.66 -3.58 8.30
N THR A 145 -16.63 -2.66 8.27
CA THR A 145 -17.09 -2.04 7.01
C THR A 145 -16.00 -1.16 6.40
N LEU A 146 -15.27 -0.41 7.23
CA LEU A 146 -14.15 0.41 6.75
C LEU A 146 -13.03 -0.45 6.15
N ILE A 147 -12.64 -1.55 6.80
CA ILE A 147 -11.61 -2.47 6.29
C ILE A 147 -12.03 -3.10 4.96
N LEU A 148 -13.29 -3.53 4.83
CA LEU A 148 -13.78 -4.08 3.57
C LEU A 148 -13.80 -3.02 2.46
N LEU A 149 -14.27 -1.81 2.77
CA LEU A 149 -14.31 -0.70 1.82
C LEU A 149 -12.90 -0.32 1.35
N THR A 150 -11.93 -0.21 2.25
CA THR A 150 -10.55 0.10 1.87
C THR A 150 -9.90 -1.01 1.05
N ALA A 151 -10.22 -2.28 1.33
CA ALA A 151 -9.76 -3.41 0.51
C ALA A 151 -10.31 -3.31 -0.93
N VAL A 152 -11.61 -3.04 -1.09
CA VAL A 152 -12.25 -2.88 -2.40
C VAL A 152 -11.71 -1.67 -3.16
N LEU A 153 -11.59 -0.52 -2.49
CA LEU A 153 -10.98 0.67 -3.06
C LEU A 153 -9.52 0.42 -3.45
N GLY A 154 -8.77 -0.34 -2.66
CA GLY A 154 -7.40 -0.76 -2.95
C GLY A 154 -7.32 -1.63 -4.22
N PHE A 155 -8.24 -2.58 -4.40
CA PHE A 155 -8.32 -3.38 -5.62
C PHE A 155 -8.58 -2.52 -6.86
N LEU A 156 -9.60 -1.66 -6.82
CA LEU A 156 -9.93 -0.76 -7.92
C LEU A 156 -8.78 0.23 -8.21
N GLY A 157 -8.22 0.81 -7.17
CA GLY A 157 -7.07 1.71 -7.25
C GLY A 157 -5.87 1.03 -7.89
N THR A 158 -5.60 -0.24 -7.57
CA THR A 158 -4.50 -1.02 -8.16
C THR A 158 -4.69 -1.22 -9.66
N VAL A 159 -5.90 -1.52 -10.13
CA VAL A 159 -6.21 -1.64 -11.57
C VAL A 159 -5.96 -0.33 -12.30
N VAL A 160 -6.46 0.79 -11.75
CA VAL A 160 -6.28 2.12 -12.35
C VAL A 160 -4.79 2.49 -12.36
N PHE A 161 -4.09 2.30 -11.24
CA PHE A 161 -2.70 2.69 -11.07
C PHE A 161 -1.76 1.87 -11.96
N THR A 162 -1.89 0.54 -11.98
CA THR A 162 -1.04 -0.31 -12.82
C THR A 162 -1.31 -0.11 -14.31
N GLY A 163 -2.56 0.15 -14.70
CA GLY A 163 -2.91 0.56 -16.07
C GLY A 163 -2.31 1.90 -16.46
N ALA A 164 -2.39 2.90 -15.56
CA ALA A 164 -1.75 4.20 -15.77
C ALA A 164 -0.22 4.08 -15.85
N LEU A 165 0.41 3.20 -15.06
CA LEU A 165 1.84 2.92 -15.15
C LEU A 165 2.25 2.26 -16.47
N LEU A 166 1.44 1.35 -17.01
CA LEU A 166 1.70 0.78 -18.34
C LEU A 166 1.71 1.86 -19.42
N LEU A 167 0.69 2.72 -19.42
CA LEU A 167 0.60 3.84 -20.35
C LEU A 167 1.76 4.83 -20.16
N LEU A 168 2.02 5.24 -18.92
CA LEU A 168 3.07 6.19 -18.61
C LEU A 168 4.45 5.65 -19.03
N ASN A 169 4.82 4.44 -18.57
CA ASN A 169 6.15 3.88 -18.80
C ASN A 169 6.41 3.50 -20.26
N TYR A 170 5.40 3.03 -21.00
CA TYR A 170 5.62 2.50 -22.36
C TYR A 170 5.11 3.40 -23.48
N ARG A 171 4.22 4.37 -23.21
CA ARG A 171 3.69 5.29 -24.23
C ARG A 171 4.23 6.72 -24.11
N TRP A 172 4.29 7.28 -22.91
CA TRP A 172 4.61 8.70 -22.71
C TRP A 172 6.06 8.97 -22.29
N LEU A 173 6.55 8.21 -21.32
CA LEU A 173 7.88 8.40 -20.74
C LEU A 173 9.06 8.05 -21.67
N PRO A 174 8.98 7.05 -22.58
CA PRO A 174 10.12 6.68 -23.44
C PRO A 174 10.63 7.81 -24.34
N ALA A 175 9.76 8.76 -24.69
CA ALA A 175 10.11 9.94 -25.49
C ALA A 175 11.06 10.89 -24.74
N SER A 176 11.02 10.89 -23.41
CA SER A 176 11.81 11.80 -22.56
C SER A 176 13.03 11.13 -21.93
N LEU A 177 13.19 9.81 -22.07
CA LEU A 177 14.25 9.04 -21.42
C LEU A 177 15.41 8.67 -22.37
N PRO A 178 16.66 8.72 -21.89
CA PRO A 178 17.80 8.20 -22.62
C PRO A 178 17.69 6.68 -22.79
N GLU A 179 18.19 6.16 -23.92
CA GLU A 179 18.05 4.75 -24.32
C GLU A 179 18.39 3.72 -23.21
N PRO A 180 19.46 3.88 -22.39
CA PRO A 180 19.81 2.89 -21.37
C PRO A 180 18.81 2.77 -20.21
N VAL A 181 17.93 3.77 -20.05
CA VAL A 181 16.97 3.88 -18.94
C VAL A 181 15.54 3.51 -19.40
N ARG A 182 15.34 3.28 -20.71
CA ARG A 182 14.03 2.91 -21.24
C ARG A 182 13.56 1.57 -20.68
N PRO A 183 12.26 1.43 -20.39
CA PRO A 183 11.74 0.22 -19.80
C PRO A 183 11.80 -0.95 -20.78
N GLY A 184 12.22 -2.12 -20.29
CA GLY A 184 12.31 -3.34 -21.09
C GLY A 184 10.97 -4.00 -21.36
N ARG A 185 10.91 -4.87 -22.38
CA ARG A 185 9.70 -5.62 -22.76
C ARG A 185 9.22 -6.60 -21.68
N ALA A 186 10.15 -7.22 -20.95
CA ALA A 186 9.80 -8.14 -19.85
C ALA A 186 8.98 -7.44 -18.76
N GLY A 187 9.34 -6.19 -18.41
CA GLY A 187 8.56 -5.38 -17.47
C GLY A 187 7.14 -5.09 -17.96
N ALA A 188 6.97 -4.92 -19.28
CA ALA A 188 5.66 -4.62 -19.88
C ALA A 188 4.76 -5.84 -19.78
N VAL A 189 5.31 -7.02 -20.08
CA VAL A 189 4.59 -8.29 -20.01
C VAL A 189 4.21 -8.61 -18.57
N LEU A 190 5.14 -8.48 -17.61
CA LEU A 190 4.86 -8.75 -16.20
C LEU A 190 3.83 -7.78 -15.62
N LEU A 191 3.98 -6.47 -15.88
CA LEU A 191 3.03 -5.47 -15.41
C LEU A 191 1.67 -5.60 -16.10
N GLY A 192 1.65 -5.96 -17.39
CA GLY A 192 0.43 -6.24 -18.16
C GLY A 192 -0.30 -7.47 -17.63
N PHE A 193 0.43 -8.53 -17.30
CA PHE A 193 -0.12 -9.72 -16.65
C PHE A 193 -0.70 -9.38 -15.28
N ALA A 194 0.02 -8.64 -14.44
CA ALA A 194 -0.47 -8.20 -13.14
C ALA A 194 -1.75 -7.35 -13.27
N TRP A 195 -1.76 -6.38 -14.19
CA TRP A 195 -2.93 -5.55 -14.47
C TRP A 195 -4.14 -6.40 -14.89
N LEU A 196 -3.94 -7.36 -15.78
CA LEU A 196 -5.01 -8.27 -16.23
C LEU A 196 -5.55 -9.12 -15.07
N MET A 197 -4.68 -9.66 -14.22
CA MET A 197 -5.09 -10.42 -13.03
C MET A 197 -5.96 -9.58 -12.09
N TYR A 198 -5.52 -8.36 -11.76
CA TYR A 198 -6.31 -7.45 -10.91
C TYR A 198 -7.62 -7.02 -11.57
N LEU A 199 -7.64 -6.82 -12.89
CA LEU A 199 -8.85 -6.49 -13.63
C LEU A 199 -9.86 -7.64 -13.60
N ILE A 200 -9.39 -8.88 -13.77
CA ILE A 200 -10.24 -10.07 -13.67
C ILE A 200 -10.81 -10.20 -12.25
N LEU A 201 -9.98 -10.06 -11.21
CA LEU A 201 -10.44 -10.13 -9.82
C LEU A 201 -11.48 -9.04 -9.49
N ALA A 202 -11.24 -7.80 -9.93
CA ALA A 202 -12.19 -6.71 -9.77
C ALA A 202 -13.51 -6.99 -10.53
N GLY A 203 -13.43 -7.54 -11.75
CA GLY A 203 -14.60 -7.95 -12.53
C GLY A 203 -15.41 -9.05 -11.85
N ILE A 204 -14.74 -10.07 -11.31
CA ILE A 204 -15.37 -11.16 -10.55
C ILE A 204 -16.05 -10.59 -9.29
N TYR A 205 -15.39 -9.70 -8.56
CA TYR A 205 -15.97 -9.07 -7.37
C TYR A 205 -17.26 -8.31 -7.68
N VAL A 206 -17.25 -7.46 -8.71
CA VAL A 206 -18.44 -6.71 -9.14
C VAL A 206 -19.55 -7.66 -9.61
N TRP A 207 -19.19 -8.72 -10.33
CA TRP A 207 -20.14 -9.73 -10.78
C TRP A 207 -20.80 -10.43 -9.59
N LEU A 208 -20.03 -10.98 -8.65
CA LEU A 208 -20.54 -11.65 -7.46
C LEU A 208 -21.45 -10.74 -6.62
N HIS A 209 -21.13 -9.45 -6.51
CA HIS A 209 -21.94 -8.53 -5.73
C HIS A 209 -23.23 -8.10 -6.43
N LYS A 210 -23.26 -8.11 -7.78
CA LYS A 210 -24.46 -7.79 -8.56
C LYS A 210 -25.48 -8.94 -8.61
N PHE A 211 -25.03 -10.18 -8.39
CA PHE A 211 -25.85 -11.41 -8.42
C PHE A 211 -26.17 -11.98 -7.03
N ARG A 212 -25.88 -11.22 -5.96
CA ARG A 212 -26.41 -11.42 -4.59
C ARG A 212 -27.47 -10.37 -4.32
#